data_AF-A0A0S4KHG6-F1
#
_entry.id   AF-A0A0S4KHG6-F1
#
_cell.length_a   1.000
_cell.length_b   1.000
_cell.length_c   1.000
_cell.angle_alpha   90.00
_cell.angle_beta   90.00
_cell.angle_gamma   90.00
#
_symmetry.space_group_name_H-M   'P 1'
#
loop_
_entity.id
_entity.type
_entity.pdbx_description
1 polymer ?
#
loop_
_entity_poly.entity_id
_entity_poly.type
_entity_poly.pdbx_seq_one_letter_code
_entity_poly.pdbx_strand_id
1 'polypeptide(L)'
;IPRLQQLETAAELTHTFRASPSSALRSSQNRRRRIEFIGDSITAGYCNTCNPFPNISNPNTYNVEDFSYCWARLTCGLLNADCHTEAWSGRGVIRNCDASAPIWMPTIVRRTIGSLSEFDNIWGVSNLWNFSSFIPDALVINLGTNDYSCNSIPNMTQFTAEFEQAYVGMLTDLLIGTVTQPKVYSSFVGP
;
A
#
# COMPACT_ATOMS: atom_id res chain seq x y z
N ILE A 1 -5.11 -6.77 -20.47
CA ILE A 1 -3.95 -7.48 -19.90
C ILE A 1 -2.64 -6.72 -20.10
N PRO A 2 -2.20 -6.31 -21.32
CA PRO A 2 -0.94 -5.56 -21.45
C PRO A 2 -0.98 -4.15 -20.82
N ARG A 3 -2.13 -3.47 -20.93
CA ARG A 3 -2.37 -2.15 -20.33
C ARG A 3 -2.54 -2.21 -18.80
N LEU A 4 -2.89 -3.39 -18.24
CA LEU A 4 -3.07 -3.62 -16.80
C LEU A 4 -1.72 -3.51 -16.09
N GLN A 5 -0.72 -4.21 -16.61
CA GLN A 5 0.65 -4.13 -16.09
C GLN A 5 1.25 -2.73 -16.27
N GLN A 6 0.96 -2.04 -17.38
CA GLN A 6 1.66 -0.80 -17.75
C GLN A 6 1.43 0.37 -16.77
N LEU A 7 0.25 0.46 -16.14
CA LEU A 7 -0.07 1.52 -15.17
C LEU A 7 0.35 1.15 -13.74
N GLU A 8 0.24 -0.12 -13.34
CA GLU A 8 0.78 -0.60 -12.05
C GLU A 8 2.32 -0.55 -12.00
N THR A 9 2.98 -0.46 -13.16
CA THR A 9 4.44 -0.34 -13.27
C THR A 9 4.95 1.10 -13.40
N ALA A 10 4.08 2.10 -13.47
CA ALA A 10 4.49 3.47 -13.77
C ALA A 10 4.78 4.28 -12.49
N ALA A 11 5.99 4.81 -12.39
CA ALA A 11 6.30 5.89 -11.45
C ALA A 11 5.89 7.24 -12.07
N GLU A 12 5.27 8.11 -11.29
CA GLU A 12 4.95 9.48 -11.72
C GLU A 12 6.02 10.45 -11.21
N LEU A 13 6.55 11.29 -12.11
CA LEU A 13 7.52 12.33 -11.77
C LEU A 13 6.88 13.71 -11.85
N THR A 14 6.83 14.41 -10.72
CA THR A 14 6.44 15.83 -10.69
C THR A 14 7.71 16.69 -10.70
N HIS A 15 7.90 17.50 -11.75
CA HIS A 15 9.13 18.29 -11.93
C HIS A 15 9.20 19.55 -11.05
N THR A 16 8.29 20.51 -11.24
CA THR A 16 8.23 21.75 -10.43
C THR A 16 6.83 22.36 -10.48
N PHE A 17 6.42 23.04 -9.42
CA PHE A 17 5.28 23.96 -9.44
C PHE A 17 5.79 25.39 -9.63
N ARG A 18 5.20 26.14 -10.58
CA ARG A 18 5.46 27.58 -10.74
C ARG A 18 4.31 28.37 -10.12
N ALA A 19 4.63 29.22 -9.14
CA ALA A 19 3.69 30.15 -8.53
C ALA A 19 4.12 31.60 -8.81
N SER A 20 3.16 32.54 -8.82
CA SER A 20 3.49 33.96 -8.96
C SER A 20 4.29 34.46 -7.75
N PRO A 21 5.17 35.48 -7.89
CA PRO A 21 5.95 36.02 -6.78
C PRO A 21 5.10 36.51 -5.59
N SER A 22 3.84 36.89 -5.83
CA SER A 22 2.86 37.33 -4.82
C SER A 22 2.10 36.19 -4.16
N SER A 23 2.26 34.95 -4.62
CA SER A 23 1.64 33.77 -4.04
C SER A 23 2.53 33.26 -2.91
N ALA A 24 2.27 33.68 -1.67
CA ALA A 24 2.91 33.06 -0.52
C ALA A 24 2.55 31.56 -0.53
N LEU A 25 3.55 30.71 -0.77
CA LEU A 25 3.42 29.27 -0.56
C LEU A 25 3.20 29.08 0.94
N ARG A 26 1.94 28.90 1.34
CA ARG A 26 1.64 28.49 2.71
C ARG A 26 2.32 27.15 2.91
N SER A 27 3.14 27.01 3.95
CA SER A 27 3.67 25.69 4.30
C SER A 27 2.48 24.75 4.47
N SER A 28 2.66 23.48 4.12
CA SER A 28 1.67 22.46 4.46
C SER A 28 1.31 22.62 5.94
N GLN A 29 0.01 22.54 6.23
CA GLN A 29 -0.48 22.49 7.61
C GLN A 29 0.38 21.50 8.37
N ASN A 30 0.93 21.91 9.51
CA ASN A 30 1.81 21.07 10.32
C ASN A 30 0.92 19.99 10.97
N ARG A 31 0.63 18.91 10.24
CA ARG A 31 -0.24 17.85 10.72
C ARG A 31 0.51 17.11 11.82
N ARG A 32 -0.08 17.13 13.02
CA ARG A 32 0.56 16.57 14.21
C ARG A 32 0.54 15.04 14.26
N ARG A 33 -0.27 14.40 13.42
CA ARG A 33 -0.49 12.96 13.41
C ARG A 33 0.04 12.36 12.12
N ARG A 34 0.74 11.24 12.21
CA ARG A 34 1.22 10.45 11.08
C ARG A 34 0.60 9.06 11.11
N ILE A 35 0.05 8.61 9.99
CA ILE A 35 -0.55 7.28 9.89
C ILE A 35 0.00 6.58 8.65
N GLU A 36 0.47 5.35 8.82
CA GLU A 36 0.88 4.51 7.70
C GLU A 36 -0.17 3.44 7.46
N PHE A 37 -0.58 3.29 6.20
CA PHE A 37 -1.56 2.30 5.77
C PHE A 37 -0.89 1.31 4.83
N ILE A 38 -0.92 0.03 5.17
CA ILE A 38 -0.43 -1.06 4.31
C ILE A 38 -1.63 -1.92 3.92
N GLY A 39 -1.83 -2.22 2.64
CA GLY A 39 -2.97 -3.04 2.25
C GLY A 39 -3.00 -3.55 0.82
N ASP A 40 -4.15 -4.13 0.48
CA ASP A 40 -4.43 -4.66 -0.86
C ASP A 40 -5.42 -3.75 -1.62
N SER A 41 -6.15 -4.33 -2.58
CA SER A 41 -7.24 -3.71 -3.34
C SER A 41 -8.25 -2.92 -2.50
N ILE A 42 -8.55 -3.37 -1.28
CA ILE A 42 -9.52 -2.70 -0.40
C ILE A 42 -8.98 -1.35 0.06
N THR A 43 -7.67 -1.28 0.35
CA THR A 43 -6.98 -0.04 0.72
C THR A 43 -6.70 0.83 -0.49
N ALA A 44 -6.39 0.23 -1.65
CA ALA A 44 -6.15 0.93 -2.91
C ALA A 44 -7.43 1.59 -3.47
N GLY A 45 -8.61 1.03 -3.17
CA GLY A 45 -9.89 1.55 -3.66
C GLY A 45 -10.43 0.85 -4.88
N TYR A 46 -10.00 -0.39 -5.11
CA TYR A 46 -10.42 -1.15 -6.27
C TYR A 46 -11.94 -1.12 -6.41
N CYS A 47 -12.40 -0.61 -7.57
CA CYS A 47 -13.82 -0.56 -7.94
C CYS A 47 -14.69 0.32 -7.01
N ASN A 48 -14.12 1.20 -6.19
CA ASN A 48 -14.87 2.05 -5.26
C ASN A 48 -15.82 3.06 -5.94
N THR A 49 -15.64 3.31 -7.23
CA THR A 49 -16.53 4.15 -8.05
C THR A 49 -17.22 3.37 -9.19
N CYS A 50 -17.17 2.03 -9.15
CA CYS A 50 -17.87 1.18 -10.11
C CYS A 50 -19.39 1.38 -10.07
N ASN A 51 -20.02 1.37 -11.24
CA ASN A 51 -21.47 1.35 -11.39
C ASN A 51 -21.86 0.39 -12.54
N PRO A 52 -22.64 -0.68 -12.27
CA PRO A 52 -23.14 -1.11 -10.96
C PRO A 52 -22.02 -1.61 -10.03
N PHE A 53 -22.24 -1.53 -8.72
CA PHE A 53 -21.31 -2.02 -7.71
C PHE A 53 -21.83 -3.34 -7.09
N PRO A 54 -21.00 -4.38 -6.90
CA PRO A 54 -19.66 -4.59 -7.48
C PRO A 54 -19.75 -5.17 -8.91
N ASN A 55 -18.93 -4.67 -9.85
CA ASN A 55 -18.81 -5.25 -11.19
C ASN A 55 -17.55 -6.11 -11.29
N ILE A 56 -17.62 -7.33 -10.76
CA ILE A 56 -16.53 -8.33 -10.76
C ILE A 56 -16.16 -8.77 -12.18
N SER A 57 -17.00 -8.49 -13.18
CA SER A 57 -16.85 -8.95 -14.57
C SER A 57 -16.06 -8.01 -15.47
N ASN A 58 -15.71 -6.80 -14.99
CA ASN A 58 -14.99 -5.82 -15.82
C ASN A 58 -13.49 -5.80 -15.49
N PRO A 59 -12.61 -6.29 -16.38
CA PRO A 59 -11.16 -6.32 -16.16
C PRO A 59 -10.47 -4.96 -16.27
N ASN A 60 -11.18 -3.87 -16.61
CA ASN A 60 -10.62 -2.52 -16.64
C ASN A 60 -11.18 -1.71 -15.45
N THR A 61 -10.64 -1.92 -14.26
CA THR A 61 -11.10 -1.26 -13.04
C THR A 61 -10.36 0.03 -12.67
N TYR A 62 -9.30 0.41 -13.39
CA TYR A 62 -8.53 1.63 -13.06
C TYR A 62 -9.32 2.93 -13.24
N ASN A 63 -10.23 3.00 -14.22
CA ASN A 63 -11.07 4.19 -14.40
C ASN A 63 -12.20 4.27 -13.37
N VAL A 64 -12.32 3.27 -12.51
CA VAL A 64 -13.31 3.14 -11.45
C VAL A 64 -12.66 2.85 -10.08
N GLU A 65 -11.34 3.08 -9.99
CA GLU A 65 -10.54 3.10 -8.76
C GLU A 65 -10.09 4.55 -8.55
N ASP A 66 -10.50 5.15 -7.45
CA ASP A 66 -10.14 6.52 -7.11
C ASP A 66 -9.71 6.60 -5.65
N PHE A 67 -8.40 6.76 -5.44
CA PHE A 67 -7.81 6.83 -4.10
C PHE A 67 -8.38 7.98 -3.25
N SER A 68 -8.93 9.03 -3.87
CA SER A 68 -9.54 10.15 -3.14
C SER A 68 -10.80 9.75 -2.35
N TYR A 69 -11.48 8.68 -2.76
CA TYR A 69 -12.65 8.11 -2.07
C TYR A 69 -12.32 6.89 -1.20
N CYS A 70 -11.04 6.52 -1.07
CA CYS A 70 -10.63 5.38 -0.24
C CYS A 70 -10.76 5.65 1.24
N TRP A 71 -11.09 4.61 2.01
CA TRP A 71 -11.25 4.69 3.46
C TRP A 71 -9.96 5.19 4.14
N ALA A 72 -8.78 4.77 3.67
CA ALA A 72 -7.49 5.25 4.19
C ALA A 72 -7.37 6.77 4.00
N ARG A 73 -7.61 7.26 2.77
CA ARG A 73 -7.54 8.69 2.43
C ARG A 73 -8.58 9.53 3.17
N LEU A 74 -9.80 9.02 3.33
CA LEU A 74 -10.86 9.67 4.10
C LEU A 74 -10.50 9.74 5.59
N THR A 75 -9.92 8.67 6.14
CA THR A 75 -9.43 8.61 7.52
C THR A 75 -8.36 9.67 7.77
N CYS A 76 -7.41 9.84 6.86
CA CYS A 76 -6.39 10.90 6.93
C CYS A 76 -7.00 12.30 7.00
N GLY A 77 -8.04 12.55 6.19
CA GLY A 77 -8.77 13.82 6.20
C GLY A 77 -9.50 14.07 7.52
N LEU A 78 -10.25 13.06 8.01
CA LEU A 78 -11.01 13.14 9.27
C LEU A 78 -10.11 13.36 10.49
N LEU A 79 -8.95 12.72 10.52
CA LEU A 79 -7.99 12.83 11.62
C LEU A 79 -7.02 14.00 11.48
N ASN A 80 -7.08 14.74 10.37
CA ASN A 80 -6.09 15.75 9.99
C ASN A 80 -4.66 15.22 10.15
N ALA A 81 -4.40 14.04 9.58
CA ALA A 81 -3.13 13.33 9.65
C ALA A 81 -2.37 13.42 8.32
N ASP A 82 -1.04 13.46 8.40
CA ASP A 82 -0.19 13.12 7.26
C ASP A 82 -0.19 11.61 7.13
N CYS A 83 -0.36 11.12 5.91
CA CYS A 83 -0.47 9.69 5.67
C CYS A 83 0.51 9.20 4.63
N HIS A 84 1.09 8.05 4.92
CA HIS A 84 1.77 7.20 3.95
C HIS A 84 0.86 6.02 3.65
N THR A 85 0.65 5.68 2.38
CA THR A 85 -0.22 4.56 2.02
C THR A 85 0.41 3.75 0.92
N GLU A 86 0.57 2.47 1.20
CA GLU A 86 1.14 1.47 0.33
C GLU A 86 0.09 0.39 0.13
N ALA A 87 -0.56 0.41 -1.02
CA ALA A 87 -1.62 -0.53 -1.32
C ALA A 87 -1.51 -1.00 -2.76
N TRP A 88 -1.63 -2.31 -2.97
CA TRP A 88 -1.58 -2.89 -4.30
C TRP A 88 -2.63 -4.00 -4.44
N SER A 89 -3.56 -3.80 -5.36
CA SER A 89 -4.60 -4.74 -5.73
C SER A 89 -4.06 -6.15 -6.00
N GLY A 90 -4.71 -7.16 -5.42
CA GLY A 90 -4.36 -8.57 -5.59
C GLY A 90 -3.10 -9.04 -4.86
N ARG A 91 -2.39 -8.16 -4.14
CA ARG A 91 -1.18 -8.54 -3.38
C ARG A 91 -1.50 -9.07 -2.00
N GLY A 92 -0.83 -10.15 -1.62
CA GLY A 92 -0.89 -10.73 -0.28
C GLY A 92 0.46 -10.73 0.42
N VAL A 93 0.51 -11.39 1.58
CA VAL A 93 1.70 -11.49 2.42
C VAL A 93 2.59 -12.65 1.96
N ILE A 94 2.01 -13.84 1.79
CA ILE A 94 2.69 -15.04 1.28
C ILE A 94 2.11 -15.51 -0.05
N ARG A 95 0.91 -15.03 -0.41
CA ARG A 95 0.23 -15.45 -1.65
C ARG A 95 -0.61 -14.33 -2.25
N ASN A 96 -0.40 -14.06 -3.53
CA ASN A 96 -1.22 -13.14 -4.31
C ASN A 96 -2.51 -13.82 -4.82
N CYS A 97 -3.51 -13.00 -5.15
CA CYS A 97 -4.74 -13.47 -5.79
C CYS A 97 -4.44 -14.00 -7.20
N ASP A 98 -3.64 -13.25 -7.96
CA ASP A 98 -3.04 -13.69 -9.21
C ASP A 98 -1.71 -14.41 -8.94
N ALA A 99 -1.71 -15.73 -9.12
CA ALA A 99 -0.54 -16.57 -8.88
C ALA A 99 0.63 -16.28 -9.85
N SER A 100 0.39 -15.62 -10.99
CA SER A 100 1.45 -15.21 -11.92
C SER A 100 2.20 -13.95 -11.45
N ALA A 101 1.63 -13.25 -10.46
CA ALA A 101 2.11 -11.96 -10.04
C ALA A 101 3.37 -12.14 -9.14
N PRO A 102 4.53 -11.55 -9.50
CA PRO A 102 5.83 -12.04 -9.03
C PRO A 102 6.30 -11.48 -7.68
N ILE A 103 5.58 -10.51 -7.11
CA ILE A 103 5.98 -9.78 -5.90
C ILE A 103 4.85 -9.76 -4.87
N TRP A 104 5.22 -9.83 -3.60
CA TRP A 104 4.31 -9.82 -2.43
C TRP A 104 4.48 -8.56 -1.62
N MET A 105 3.53 -8.26 -0.74
CA MET A 105 3.55 -7.04 0.09
C MET A 105 4.81 -6.89 0.95
N PRO A 106 5.37 -7.94 1.60
CA PRO A 106 6.61 -7.81 2.36
C PRO A 106 7.81 -7.33 1.55
N THR A 107 7.82 -7.57 0.23
CA THR A 107 8.83 -7.04 -0.69
C THR A 107 8.51 -5.60 -1.08
N ILE A 108 7.24 -5.30 -1.34
CA ILE A 108 6.78 -3.97 -1.76
C ILE A 108 7.09 -2.93 -0.69
N VAL A 109 6.82 -3.21 0.59
CA VAL A 109 7.03 -2.25 1.68
C VAL A 109 8.48 -1.85 1.96
N ARG A 110 9.42 -2.59 1.39
CA ARG A 110 10.86 -2.28 1.46
C ARG A 110 11.32 -1.37 0.33
N ARG A 111 10.43 -1.00 -0.60
CA ARG A 111 10.76 -0.27 -1.83
C ARG A 111 10.08 1.09 -1.83
N THR A 112 10.79 2.12 -2.29
CA THR A 112 10.23 3.46 -2.51
C THR A 112 9.25 3.46 -3.68
N ILE A 113 9.58 2.70 -4.73
CA ILE A 113 8.71 2.45 -5.87
C ILE A 113 8.49 0.95 -5.93
N GLY A 114 7.31 0.50 -5.50
CA GLY A 114 7.00 -0.92 -5.33
C GLY A 114 7.18 -1.77 -6.59
N SER A 115 6.91 -1.18 -7.76
CA SER A 115 6.97 -1.85 -9.06
C SER A 115 8.38 -2.07 -9.60
N LEU A 116 9.37 -1.38 -9.05
CA LEU A 116 10.77 -1.49 -9.45
C LEU A 116 11.50 -2.48 -8.54
N SER A 117 12.59 -3.06 -9.04
CA SER A 117 13.45 -3.93 -8.24
C SER A 117 14.14 -3.13 -7.13
N GLU A 118 14.47 -3.78 -6.01
CA GLU A 118 15.35 -3.21 -4.98
C GLU A 118 16.77 -2.94 -5.49
N PHE A 119 17.18 -3.60 -6.58
CA PHE A 119 18.46 -3.40 -7.25
C PHE A 119 18.43 -2.24 -8.25
N ASP A 120 17.23 -1.73 -8.58
CA ASP A 120 17.12 -0.58 -9.47
C ASP A 120 17.66 0.67 -8.76
N ASN A 121 18.45 1.42 -9.51
CA ASN A 121 18.96 2.70 -9.10
C ASN A 121 18.39 3.78 -10.02
N ILE A 122 17.62 4.69 -9.45
CA ILE A 122 16.93 5.73 -10.19
C ILE A 122 17.68 7.04 -9.91
N TRP A 123 18.40 7.54 -10.91
CA TRP A 123 19.17 8.80 -10.83
C TRP A 123 20.27 8.83 -9.74
N GLY A 124 20.89 7.70 -9.44
CA GLY A 124 21.88 7.58 -8.36
C GLY A 124 21.28 7.23 -6.99
N VAL A 125 19.95 7.14 -6.87
CA VAL A 125 19.25 6.88 -5.61
C VAL A 125 18.80 5.41 -5.53
N SER A 126 19.02 4.78 -4.38
CA SER A 126 18.53 3.42 -4.10
C SER A 126 17.01 3.40 -4.08
N ASN A 127 16.40 2.35 -4.65
CA ASN A 127 14.96 2.12 -4.53
C ASN A 127 14.55 1.55 -3.16
N LEU A 128 15.48 1.30 -2.23
CA LEU A 128 15.10 0.86 -0.87
C LEU A 128 14.41 1.99 -0.11
N TRP A 129 13.28 1.68 0.52
CA TRP A 129 12.58 2.60 1.39
C TRP A 129 13.38 2.84 2.68
N ASN A 130 13.47 4.11 3.08
CA ASN A 130 14.05 4.49 4.36
C ASN A 130 12.94 4.68 5.40
N PHE A 131 12.73 3.67 6.24
CA PHE A 131 11.71 3.70 7.30
C PHE A 131 11.88 4.89 8.27
N SER A 132 13.09 5.45 8.41
CA SER A 132 13.31 6.64 9.24
C SER A 132 12.74 7.93 8.64
N SER A 133 12.40 7.94 7.34
CA SER A 133 11.85 9.12 6.66
C SER A 133 10.39 9.40 6.99
N PHE A 134 9.64 8.39 7.46
CA PHE A 134 8.26 8.53 7.93
C PHE A 134 8.04 7.66 9.17
N ILE A 135 8.06 8.27 10.35
CA ILE A 135 7.73 7.58 11.61
C ILE A 135 6.24 7.79 11.91
N PRO A 136 5.38 6.76 11.79
CA PRO A 136 3.95 6.89 12.08
C PRO A 136 3.66 6.91 13.59
N ASP A 137 2.55 7.56 13.99
CA ASP A 137 1.94 7.37 15.31
C ASP A 137 1.06 6.11 15.34
N ALA A 138 0.51 5.74 14.18
CA ALA A 138 -0.31 4.54 13.99
C ALA A 138 0.04 3.84 12.68
N LEU A 139 0.19 2.51 12.75
CA LEU A 139 0.37 1.63 11.60
C LEU A 139 -0.91 0.82 11.42
N VAL A 140 -1.54 0.92 10.26
CA VAL A 140 -2.79 0.23 9.94
C VAL A 140 -2.56 -0.74 8.80
N ILE A 141 -2.75 -2.03 9.05
CA ILE A 141 -2.52 -3.09 8.06
C ILE A 141 -3.84 -3.79 7.78
N ASN A 142 -4.21 -3.82 6.51
CA ASN A 142 -5.38 -4.52 6.00
C ASN A 142 -4.93 -5.47 4.87
N LEU A 143 -4.44 -6.63 5.28
CA LEU A 143 -3.90 -7.68 4.42
C LEU A 143 -4.39 -9.06 4.88
N GLY A 144 -4.33 -10.03 3.98
CA GLY A 144 -4.79 -11.41 4.20
C GLY A 144 -5.92 -11.83 3.26
N THR A 145 -6.70 -10.89 2.72
CA THR A 145 -7.81 -11.21 1.79
C THR A 145 -7.33 -12.06 0.61
N ASN A 146 -6.26 -11.64 -0.05
CA ASN A 146 -5.69 -12.34 -1.21
C ASN A 146 -5.02 -13.67 -0.81
N ASP A 147 -4.44 -13.72 0.38
CA ASP A 147 -3.84 -14.92 0.93
C ASP A 147 -4.89 -16.01 1.17
N TYR A 148 -6.05 -15.67 1.72
CA TYR A 148 -7.06 -16.65 2.16
C TYR A 148 -8.24 -16.86 1.20
N SER A 149 -8.62 -15.87 0.40
CA SER A 149 -9.92 -15.88 -0.29
C SER A 149 -9.85 -16.26 -1.78
N CYS A 150 -8.71 -16.04 -2.44
CA CYS A 150 -8.62 -16.17 -3.90
C CYS A 150 -8.37 -17.60 -4.39
N ASN A 151 -7.75 -18.45 -3.56
CA ASN A 151 -7.27 -19.76 -3.97
C ASN A 151 -7.48 -20.79 -2.87
N SER A 152 -7.72 -22.06 -3.23
CA SER A 152 -7.82 -23.14 -2.25
C SER A 152 -6.54 -23.26 -1.41
N ILE A 153 -6.68 -23.55 -0.12
CA ILE A 153 -5.57 -23.79 0.80
C ILE A 153 -5.56 -25.29 1.15
N PRO A 154 -4.59 -26.07 0.63
CA PRO A 154 -4.56 -27.52 0.87
C PRO A 154 -4.27 -27.89 2.34
N ASN A 155 -3.41 -27.13 3.02
CA ASN A 155 -3.05 -27.34 4.42
C ASN A 155 -3.18 -26.01 5.19
N MET A 156 -4.32 -25.83 5.87
CA MET A 156 -4.62 -24.58 6.56
C MET A 156 -3.63 -24.29 7.70
N THR A 157 -3.29 -25.29 8.51
CA THR A 157 -2.39 -25.11 9.66
C THR A 157 -0.99 -24.67 9.22
N GLN A 158 -0.43 -25.33 8.21
CA GLN A 158 0.87 -24.93 7.67
C GLN A 158 0.82 -23.54 7.03
N PHE A 159 -0.21 -23.28 6.23
CA PHE A 159 -0.38 -22.00 5.55
C PHE A 159 -0.50 -20.83 6.54
N THR A 160 -1.28 -21.01 7.62
CA THR A 160 -1.40 -20.00 8.67
C THR A 160 -0.07 -19.76 9.39
N ALA A 161 0.71 -20.81 9.69
CA ALA A 161 2.02 -20.64 10.31
C ALA A 161 3.01 -19.88 9.41
N GLU A 162 3.03 -20.18 8.10
CA GLU A 162 3.85 -19.46 7.12
C GLU A 162 3.40 -18.01 6.97
N PHE A 163 2.09 -17.76 6.96
CA PHE A 163 1.51 -16.42 6.91
C PHE A 163 1.93 -15.62 8.14
N GLU A 164 1.74 -16.16 9.35
CA GLU A 164 2.10 -15.49 10.61
C GLU A 164 3.59 -15.14 10.64
N GLN A 165 4.47 -16.07 10.24
CA GLN A 165 5.90 -15.83 10.19
C GLN A 165 6.26 -14.67 9.24
N ALA A 166 5.70 -14.67 8.03
CA ALA A 166 5.94 -13.62 7.05
C ALA A 166 5.35 -12.27 7.49
N TYR A 167 4.17 -12.28 8.12
CA TYR A 167 3.50 -11.09 8.65
C TYR A 167 4.32 -10.45 9.77
N VAL A 168 4.83 -11.26 10.70
CA VAL A 168 5.72 -10.79 11.78
C VAL A 168 7.04 -10.26 11.22
N GLY A 169 7.59 -10.90 10.18
CA GLY A 169 8.77 -10.39 9.47
C GLY A 169 8.54 -9.00 8.87
N MET A 170 7.43 -8.83 8.13
CA MET A 170 7.04 -7.55 7.55
C MET A 170 6.77 -6.48 8.63
N LEU A 171 6.08 -6.84 9.71
CA LEU A 171 5.89 -5.96 10.87
C LEU A 171 7.23 -5.54 11.47
N THR A 172 8.18 -6.47 11.60
CA THR A 172 9.50 -6.15 12.14
C THR A 172 10.19 -5.09 11.28
N ASP A 173 10.12 -5.22 9.95
CA ASP A 173 10.68 -4.23 9.03
C ASP A 173 10.05 -2.84 9.16
N LEU A 174 8.71 -2.77 9.19
CA LEU A 174 7.94 -1.53 9.31
C LEU A 174 8.22 -0.80 10.64
N LEU A 175 8.67 -1.54 11.66
CA LEU A 175 8.99 -1.01 12.99
C LEU A 175 10.50 -0.75 13.18
N ILE A 176 11.33 -0.96 12.15
CA ILE A 176 12.76 -0.62 12.20
C ILE A 176 12.95 0.89 12.34
N GLY A 177 13.83 1.31 13.24
CA GLY A 177 14.22 2.72 13.38
C GLY A 177 13.21 3.59 14.13
N THR A 178 12.07 3.05 14.56
CA THR A 178 11.12 3.80 15.38
C THR A 178 11.64 3.95 16.81
N VAL A 179 11.95 5.18 17.25
CA VAL A 179 12.30 5.48 18.66
C VAL A 179 11.08 5.32 19.56
N THR A 180 9.88 5.53 19.02
CA THR A 180 8.59 5.29 19.67
C THR A 180 7.78 4.37 18.77
N GLN A 181 7.35 3.24 19.31
CA GLN A 181 6.59 2.24 18.54
C GLN A 181 5.19 2.80 18.21
N PRO A 182 4.75 2.78 16.93
CA PRO A 182 3.39 3.13 16.57
C PRO A 182 2.37 2.20 17.22
N LYS A 183 1.13 2.67 17.38
CA LYS A 183 0.02 1.78 17.66
C LYS A 183 -0.31 0.98 16.40
N VAL A 184 -0.25 -0.34 16.49
CA VAL A 184 -0.55 -1.22 15.36
C VAL A 184 -2.02 -1.63 15.38
N TYR A 185 -2.71 -1.40 14.26
CA TYR A 185 -4.08 -1.83 14.01
C TYR A 185 -4.04 -2.78 12.82
N SER A 186 -4.44 -4.02 13.02
CA SER A 186 -4.38 -5.06 12.00
C SER A 186 -5.75 -5.70 11.85
N SER A 187 -6.34 -5.63 10.67
CA SER A 187 -7.51 -6.45 10.34
C SER A 187 -7.02 -7.71 9.64
N PHE A 188 -6.92 -8.79 10.40
CA PHE A 188 -6.64 -10.10 9.85
C PHE A 188 -7.94 -10.68 9.28
N VAL A 189 -7.92 -11.01 7.99
CA VAL A 189 -8.95 -11.85 7.36
C VAL A 189 -8.35 -13.24 7.23
N GLY A 190 -8.46 -14.03 8.30
CA GLY A 190 -8.32 -15.48 8.26
C GLY A 190 -9.52 -16.13 8.95
N PRO A 191 -9.63 -17.47 8.89
CA PRO A 191 -10.76 -18.19 9.47
C PRO A 191 -10.96 -17.93 10.97
#